data_AF-A0A9D5ZNR7-F1
#
_entry.id   AF-A0A9D5ZNR7-F1
#
_cell.length_a   1.000
_cell.length_b   1.000
_cell.length_c   1.000
_cell.angle_alpha   90.00
_cell.angle_beta   90.00
_cell.angle_gamma   90.00
#
_symmetry.space_group_name_H-M   'P 1'
#
loop_
_entity.id
_entity.type
_entity.pdbx_description
1 polymer ?
#
loop_
_entity_poly.entity_id
_entity_poly.type
_entity_poly.pdbx_seq_one_letter_code
_entity_poly.pdbx_strand_id
1 'polypeptide(L)'
;MINIADRLFVPKNTKAILWDMDGVLLDSLTFDLTACNEILHKYIDKNVSLDKDFIRSIFAYHPEEFWRKIFDFVEKKYDMFLKQDIFKETLKIYNNSRNDSVFPINTGISEILIRAKDLSIKLAVVSNNPTEDVKKILQLAGIFKYFDIIIGNDISKLNKKPEPDTYLFAAEQLGLNPQECVVVEDSLLGAESGKRALCYTVGVATGGADFDALEKSKLSNCVYSSFVINKLDIKFGKVTNKKIFTPNDFVSHMIEHIAWRMCLEIDINWNNNNYFLLGKMLGSEIKKIHPQNFKGCAIGMIDDGSAEVLIDLSDKSELKVNSSSNIDLNWFMSLRCEQISSGKPLIEMLKGLSEGLFAKINIKICSIEDPHHTWEGVFRGIGISLNQIFTPKIVQNKNSDKLFNYGEFSRKTAESEVFVCVDFLRQIPMEYNFNLSKTVNINGLKDILSGLAREAGFNLKIDFNATKLSSSHVVLEDIGIVLGIVLKKILVFRMEHYGVNACGSSIFTEYSFTKDPICVGVSVEGRKFWKIVSFDDSFDDLKKDFIIGHNVSNGLFSEDLDDFIDGLASGLSCSIMIHIKKRINPDDGWKMIFKNLGKALKEVFEENSYRIGVPPGVKATLN
;
A
#
# COMPACT_ATOMS: atom_id res chain seq x y z
N MET A 1 -18.41 9.96 10.61
CA MET A 1 -19.29 9.64 9.49
C MET A 1 -20.46 8.82 10.00
N ILE A 2 -21.65 8.99 9.42
CA ILE A 2 -22.75 8.01 9.50
C ILE A 2 -22.43 6.93 8.47
N ASN A 3 -22.59 5.67 8.88
CA ASN A 3 -22.48 4.52 7.99
C ASN A 3 -23.88 4.14 7.50
N ILE A 4 -24.10 4.20 6.19
CA ILE A 4 -25.34 3.82 5.54
C ILE A 4 -25.11 2.49 4.81
N ALA A 5 -25.59 1.42 5.43
CA ALA A 5 -25.60 0.04 4.92
C ALA A 5 -24.21 -0.51 4.55
N ASP A 6 -23.12 -0.05 5.18
CA ASP A 6 -21.73 -0.42 4.88
C ASP A 6 -21.27 -0.06 3.46
N ARG A 7 -22.06 0.79 2.77
CA ARG A 7 -21.89 1.12 1.35
C ARG A 7 -21.60 2.61 1.13
N LEU A 8 -22.21 3.49 1.93
CA LEU A 8 -22.06 4.93 1.82
C LEU A 8 -21.77 5.56 3.18
N PHE A 9 -20.66 6.28 3.28
CA PHE A 9 -20.27 7.03 4.48
C PHE A 9 -20.48 8.52 4.26
N VAL A 10 -21.28 9.16 5.13
CA VAL A 10 -21.61 10.59 5.05
C VAL A 10 -21.27 11.34 6.35
N PRO A 11 -21.17 12.68 6.37
CA PRO A 11 -20.96 13.46 7.58
C PRO A 11 -21.97 13.17 8.72
N LYS A 12 -21.59 13.43 9.97
CA LYS A 12 -22.46 13.15 11.14
C LYS A 12 -23.71 14.04 11.22
N ASN A 13 -23.66 15.21 10.61
CA ASN A 13 -24.74 16.20 10.60
C ASN A 13 -25.67 16.04 9.38
N THR A 14 -25.49 15.01 8.56
CA THR A 14 -26.32 14.79 7.37
C THR A 14 -27.77 14.52 7.76
N LYS A 15 -28.68 15.34 7.22
CA LYS A 15 -30.14 15.21 7.37
C LYS A 15 -30.85 14.87 6.06
N ALA A 16 -30.21 15.11 4.91
CA ALA A 16 -30.74 14.70 3.62
C ALA A 16 -29.67 14.21 2.65
N ILE A 17 -30.08 13.36 1.71
CA ILE A 17 -29.27 12.98 0.55
C ILE A 17 -30.04 13.36 -0.72
N LEU A 18 -29.39 14.14 -1.57
CA LEU A 18 -29.88 14.65 -2.84
C LEU A 18 -29.18 13.86 -3.96
N TRP A 19 -29.94 12.98 -4.61
CA TRP A 19 -29.43 12.02 -5.57
C TRP A 19 -29.58 12.55 -7.00
N ASP A 20 -28.51 12.53 -7.79
CA ASP A 20 -28.73 12.41 -9.24
C ASP A 20 -29.39 11.05 -9.55
N MET A 21 -30.08 10.96 -10.68
CA MET A 21 -30.78 9.74 -11.09
C MET A 21 -29.93 8.89 -12.03
N ASP A 22 -29.43 9.50 -13.10
CA ASP A 22 -28.78 8.81 -14.19
C ASP A 22 -27.33 8.49 -13.80
N GLY A 23 -26.89 7.26 -14.03
CA GLY A 23 -25.55 6.84 -13.61
C GLY A 23 -25.35 6.72 -12.10
N VAL A 24 -26.25 7.23 -11.25
CA VAL A 24 -26.18 7.13 -9.78
C VAL A 24 -27.21 6.14 -9.22
N LEU A 25 -28.51 6.45 -9.28
CA LEU A 25 -29.55 5.55 -8.80
C LEU A 25 -29.76 4.38 -9.77
N LEU A 26 -29.68 4.68 -11.07
CA LEU A 26 -29.96 3.76 -12.16
C LEU A 26 -28.69 3.51 -12.97
N ASP A 27 -28.47 2.28 -13.44
CA ASP A 27 -27.42 1.95 -14.40
C ASP A 27 -27.86 2.36 -15.82
N SER A 28 -28.12 3.65 -16.01
CA SER A 28 -28.53 4.18 -17.30
C SER A 28 -27.39 4.20 -18.32
N LEU A 29 -26.13 4.14 -17.88
CA LEU A 29 -24.97 3.99 -18.77
C LEU A 29 -24.96 2.64 -19.48
N THR A 30 -25.14 1.53 -18.75
CA THR A 30 -25.23 0.20 -19.38
C THR A 30 -26.49 0.10 -20.23
N PHE A 31 -27.62 0.67 -19.78
CA PHE A 31 -28.82 0.74 -20.62
C PHE A 31 -28.54 1.45 -21.95
N ASP A 32 -27.92 2.63 -21.92
CA ASP A 32 -27.66 3.42 -23.13
C ASP A 32 -26.73 2.68 -24.07
N LEU A 33 -25.68 2.03 -23.56
CA LEU A 33 -24.80 1.19 -24.37
C LEU A 33 -25.57 0.07 -25.10
N THR A 34 -26.45 -0.63 -24.39
CA THR A 34 -27.28 -1.70 -24.97
C THR A 34 -28.27 -1.14 -26.00
N ALA A 35 -29.05 -0.12 -25.62
CA ALA A 35 -30.07 0.46 -26.47
C ALA A 35 -29.48 1.08 -27.75
N CYS A 36 -28.37 1.81 -27.64
CA CYS A 36 -27.70 2.38 -28.80
C CYS A 36 -27.22 1.30 -29.76
N ASN A 37 -26.55 0.26 -29.26
CA ASN A 37 -26.07 -0.84 -30.10
C ASN A 37 -27.23 -1.59 -30.77
N GLU A 38 -28.32 -1.87 -30.05
CA GLU A 38 -29.50 -2.50 -30.63
C GLU A 38 -30.13 -1.68 -31.76
N ILE A 39 -30.26 -0.36 -31.57
CA ILE A 39 -30.77 0.55 -32.59
C ILE A 39 -29.82 0.58 -33.80
N LEU A 40 -28.50 0.71 -33.58
CA LEU A 40 -27.52 0.74 -34.66
C LEU A 40 -27.49 -0.57 -35.45
N HIS A 41 -27.52 -1.72 -34.78
CA HIS A 41 -27.55 -3.02 -35.44
C HIS A 41 -28.80 -3.21 -36.31
N LYS A 42 -29.95 -2.69 -35.85
CA LYS A 42 -31.23 -2.86 -36.54
C LYS A 42 -31.44 -1.88 -37.70
N TYR A 43 -31.02 -0.62 -37.53
CA TYR A 43 -31.35 0.46 -38.46
C TYR A 43 -30.15 0.94 -39.29
N ILE A 44 -28.91 0.63 -38.90
CA ILE A 44 -27.68 1.02 -39.60
C ILE A 44 -26.98 -0.23 -40.19
N ASP A 45 -26.26 -0.98 -39.37
CA ASP A 45 -25.52 -2.19 -39.77
C ASP A 45 -25.15 -3.03 -38.54
N LYS A 46 -25.28 -4.35 -38.63
CA LYS A 46 -24.97 -5.30 -37.55
C LYS A 46 -23.50 -5.31 -37.10
N ASN A 47 -22.59 -4.78 -37.91
CA ASN A 47 -21.15 -4.71 -37.60
C ASN A 47 -20.75 -3.41 -36.90
N VAL A 48 -21.65 -2.42 -36.86
CA VAL A 48 -21.45 -1.17 -36.12
C VAL A 48 -21.61 -1.44 -34.64
N SER A 49 -20.60 -1.10 -33.83
CA SER A 49 -20.64 -1.26 -32.39
C SER A 49 -19.99 -0.09 -31.67
N LEU A 50 -20.62 0.30 -30.57
CA LEU A 50 -20.13 1.26 -29.59
C LEU A 50 -19.60 0.51 -28.37
N ASP A 51 -18.55 1.03 -27.77
CA ASP A 51 -18.04 0.57 -26.49
C ASP A 51 -18.49 1.47 -25.33
N LYS A 52 -18.31 0.98 -24.10
CA LYS A 52 -18.77 1.67 -22.89
C LYS A 52 -18.05 3.01 -22.66
N ASP A 53 -16.78 3.10 -23.05
CA ASP A 53 -15.98 4.31 -22.82
C ASP A 53 -16.40 5.43 -23.78
N PHE A 54 -16.72 5.09 -25.03
CA PHE A 54 -17.31 6.03 -25.96
C PHE A 54 -18.66 6.56 -25.45
N ILE A 55 -19.59 5.69 -25.05
CA ILE A 55 -20.89 6.12 -24.50
C ILE A 55 -20.69 7.00 -23.28
N ARG A 56 -19.80 6.61 -22.35
CA ARG A 56 -19.47 7.40 -21.17
C ARG A 56 -19.02 8.81 -21.53
N SER A 57 -18.14 8.95 -22.53
CA SER A 57 -17.61 10.25 -22.96
C SER A 57 -18.66 11.24 -23.48
N ILE A 58 -19.83 10.73 -23.89
CA ILE A 58 -20.95 11.53 -24.39
C ILE A 58 -22.18 11.47 -23.47
N PHE A 59 -22.13 10.74 -22.36
CA PHE A 59 -23.28 10.44 -21.50
C PHE A 59 -23.97 11.68 -20.92
N ALA A 60 -23.20 12.73 -20.64
CA ALA A 60 -23.72 13.97 -20.06
C ALA A 60 -24.41 14.91 -21.08
N TYR A 61 -24.39 14.59 -22.38
CA TYR A 61 -25.01 15.44 -23.41
C TYR A 61 -26.53 15.24 -23.48
N HIS A 62 -27.25 16.30 -23.85
CA HIS A 62 -28.68 16.20 -24.15
C HIS A 62 -28.94 15.21 -25.32
N PRO A 63 -30.11 14.54 -25.36
CA PRO A 63 -30.36 13.42 -26.27
C PRO A 63 -30.03 13.67 -27.75
N GLU A 64 -30.34 14.86 -28.27
CA GLU A 64 -30.03 15.20 -29.66
C GLU A 64 -28.52 15.31 -29.93
N GLU A 65 -27.77 15.96 -29.04
CA GLU A 65 -26.32 16.08 -29.11
C GLU A 65 -25.62 14.74 -28.88
N PHE A 66 -26.11 13.96 -27.90
CA PHE A 66 -25.69 12.59 -27.63
C PHE A 66 -25.79 11.73 -28.88
N TRP A 67 -26.96 11.73 -29.52
CA TRP A 67 -27.21 10.95 -30.73
C TRP A 67 -26.41 11.45 -31.93
N ARG A 68 -26.20 12.77 -32.04
CA ARG A 68 -25.37 13.35 -33.10
C ARG A 68 -23.92 12.88 -33.00
N LYS A 69 -23.36 12.85 -31.79
CA LYS A 69 -22.00 12.33 -31.57
C LYS A 69 -21.87 10.85 -31.90
N ILE A 70 -22.92 10.05 -31.64
CA ILE A 70 -22.95 8.65 -32.08
C ILE A 70 -22.86 8.57 -33.60
N PHE A 71 -23.65 9.37 -34.32
CA PHE A 71 -23.63 9.40 -35.78
C PHE A 71 -22.26 9.83 -36.32
N ASP A 72 -21.69 10.92 -35.80
CA ASP A 72 -20.35 11.41 -36.18
C ASP A 72 -19.28 10.32 -35.98
N PHE A 73 -19.36 9.58 -34.87
CA PHE A 73 -18.45 8.47 -34.58
C PHE A 73 -18.63 7.31 -35.57
N VAL A 74 -19.87 6.92 -35.86
CA VAL A 74 -20.17 5.82 -36.77
C VAL A 74 -19.72 6.15 -38.19
N GLU A 75 -20.05 7.34 -38.70
CA GLU A 75 -19.63 7.80 -40.02
C GLU A 75 -18.10 7.78 -40.17
N LYS A 76 -17.39 8.30 -39.16
CA LYS A 76 -15.93 8.36 -39.18
C LYS A 76 -15.26 7.00 -39.02
N LYS A 77 -15.74 6.15 -38.11
CA LYS A 77 -15.09 4.87 -37.78
C LYS A 77 -15.35 3.79 -38.84
N TYR A 78 -16.54 3.81 -39.43
CA TYR A 78 -16.97 2.78 -40.38
C TYR A 78 -17.00 3.26 -41.84
N ASP A 79 -16.57 4.49 -42.10
CA ASP A 79 -16.57 5.12 -43.44
C ASP A 79 -17.96 5.06 -44.09
N MET A 80 -18.97 5.51 -43.34
CA MET A 80 -20.38 5.47 -43.72
C MET A 80 -20.94 6.89 -43.89
N PHE A 81 -22.00 7.02 -44.68
CA PHE A 81 -22.81 8.24 -44.78
C PHE A 81 -24.23 7.96 -44.27
N LEU A 82 -24.62 8.59 -43.16
CA LEU A 82 -25.91 8.37 -42.50
C LEU A 82 -26.90 9.48 -42.86
N LYS A 83 -28.06 9.10 -43.39
CA LYS A 83 -29.08 10.06 -43.83
C LYS A 83 -29.76 10.74 -42.63
N GLN A 84 -30.11 12.02 -42.80
CA GLN A 84 -30.82 12.82 -41.78
C GLN A 84 -32.16 12.20 -41.34
N ASP A 85 -32.87 11.49 -42.22
CA ASP A 85 -34.14 10.84 -41.86
C ASP A 85 -33.92 9.67 -40.90
N ILE A 86 -32.85 8.89 -41.11
CA ILE A 86 -32.46 7.80 -40.21
C ILE A 86 -32.05 8.38 -38.85
N PHE A 87 -31.33 9.51 -38.84
CA PHE A 87 -31.01 10.22 -37.60
C PHE A 87 -32.27 10.57 -36.80
N LYS A 88 -33.26 11.22 -37.44
CA LYS A 88 -34.53 11.61 -36.78
C LYS A 88 -35.32 10.41 -36.29
N GLU A 89 -35.40 9.34 -37.10
CA GLU A 89 -36.13 8.12 -36.73
C GLU A 89 -35.49 7.42 -35.54
N THR A 90 -34.17 7.19 -35.59
CA THR A 90 -33.44 6.49 -34.52
C THR A 90 -33.39 7.30 -33.23
N LEU A 91 -33.24 8.64 -33.28
CA LEU A 91 -33.35 9.52 -32.12
C LEU A 91 -34.74 9.42 -31.46
N LYS A 92 -35.81 9.38 -32.27
CA LYS A 92 -37.18 9.21 -31.75
C LYS A 92 -37.35 7.86 -31.08
N ILE A 93 -36.82 6.78 -31.67
CA ILE A 93 -36.87 5.43 -31.09
C ILE A 93 -36.12 5.39 -29.76
N TYR A 94 -34.93 5.97 -29.70
CA TYR A 94 -34.13 6.06 -28.47
C TYR A 94 -34.86 6.82 -27.35
N ASN A 95 -35.46 7.97 -27.65
CA ASN A 95 -36.23 8.73 -26.64
C ASN A 95 -37.45 7.95 -26.13
N ASN A 96 -38.17 7.27 -27.02
CA ASN A 96 -39.30 6.44 -26.64
C ASN A 96 -38.88 5.23 -25.80
N SER A 97 -37.79 4.55 -26.18
CA SER A 97 -37.30 3.41 -25.41
C SER A 97 -36.89 3.83 -24.00
N ARG A 98 -36.20 4.98 -23.85
CA ARG A 98 -35.78 5.50 -22.55
C ARG A 98 -36.97 5.74 -21.60
N ASN A 99 -38.04 6.35 -22.08
CA ASN A 99 -39.18 6.76 -21.25
C ASN A 99 -40.11 5.62 -20.79
N ASP A 100 -40.07 4.47 -21.47
CA ASP A 100 -40.91 3.30 -21.14
C ASP A 100 -40.09 2.14 -20.54
N SER A 101 -38.77 2.28 -20.43
CA SER A 101 -37.90 1.21 -19.96
C SER A 101 -37.82 1.12 -18.45
N VAL A 102 -37.65 -0.12 -17.98
CA VAL A 102 -37.24 -0.40 -16.61
C VAL A 102 -35.71 -0.40 -16.59
N PHE A 103 -35.13 0.59 -15.92
CA PHE A 103 -33.68 0.64 -15.73
C PHE A 103 -33.25 -0.29 -14.61
N PRO A 104 -32.11 -0.99 -14.75
CA PRO A 104 -31.47 -1.64 -13.62
C PRO A 104 -31.11 -0.62 -12.54
N ILE A 105 -31.39 -0.94 -11.29
CA ILE A 105 -30.93 -0.14 -10.14
C ILE A 105 -29.45 -0.44 -9.93
N ASN A 106 -28.64 0.59 -9.69
CA ASN A 106 -27.24 0.40 -9.35
C ASN A 106 -27.09 -0.44 -8.07
N THR A 107 -26.14 -1.38 -8.08
CA THR A 107 -25.94 -2.34 -6.98
C THR A 107 -25.75 -1.62 -5.66
N GLY A 108 -26.57 -1.93 -4.65
CA GLY A 108 -26.48 -1.37 -3.30
C GLY A 108 -27.37 -0.15 -3.02
N ILE A 109 -27.94 0.48 -4.06
CA ILE A 109 -28.82 1.65 -3.89
C ILE A 109 -30.04 1.32 -3.05
N SER A 110 -30.72 0.20 -3.30
CA SER A 110 -31.91 -0.20 -2.55
C SER A 110 -31.64 -0.29 -1.04
N GLU A 111 -30.54 -0.92 -0.65
CA GLU A 111 -30.13 -1.04 0.75
C GLU A 111 -29.75 0.32 1.37
N ILE A 112 -29.09 1.19 0.60
CA ILE A 112 -28.79 2.55 1.03
C ILE A 112 -30.07 3.35 1.28
N LEU A 113 -31.03 3.32 0.35
CA LEU A 113 -32.29 4.07 0.47
C LEU A 113 -33.11 3.60 1.68
N ILE A 114 -33.23 2.27 1.88
CA ILE A 114 -33.91 1.70 3.04
C ILE A 114 -33.22 2.15 4.33
N ARG A 115 -31.91 1.97 4.42
CA ARG A 115 -31.15 2.30 5.64
C ARG A 115 -31.17 3.80 5.95
N ALA A 116 -31.16 4.65 4.93
CA ALA A 116 -31.26 6.09 5.11
C ALA A 116 -32.62 6.48 5.70
N LYS A 117 -33.74 5.86 5.26
CA LYS A 117 -35.06 6.08 5.87
C LYS A 117 -35.12 5.61 7.32
N ASP A 118 -34.53 4.45 7.64
CA ASP A 118 -34.44 3.98 9.04
C ASP A 118 -33.68 4.97 9.94
N LEU A 119 -32.71 5.68 9.37
CA LEU A 119 -31.94 6.73 10.04
C LEU A 119 -32.64 8.10 10.02
N SER A 120 -33.88 8.18 9.52
CA SER A 120 -34.65 9.42 9.37
C SER A 120 -33.96 10.49 8.51
N ILE A 121 -33.13 10.06 7.56
CA ILE A 121 -32.50 10.93 6.56
C ILE A 121 -33.49 11.12 5.41
N LYS A 122 -33.78 12.39 5.06
CA LYS A 122 -34.65 12.73 3.94
C LYS A 122 -33.96 12.42 2.60
N LEU A 123 -34.73 12.02 1.59
CA LEU A 123 -34.21 11.62 0.29
C LEU A 123 -34.87 12.46 -0.81
N ALA A 124 -34.06 13.06 -1.68
CA ALA A 124 -34.53 13.78 -2.85
C ALA A 124 -33.86 13.25 -4.12
N VAL A 125 -34.55 13.33 -5.25
CA VAL A 125 -33.93 13.18 -6.57
C VAL A 125 -33.83 14.54 -7.24
N VAL A 126 -32.68 14.84 -7.81
CA VAL A 126 -32.37 16.09 -8.54
C VAL A 126 -31.77 15.72 -9.89
N SER A 127 -32.58 15.79 -10.95
CA SER A 127 -32.22 15.33 -12.29
C SER A 127 -32.32 16.45 -13.33
N ASN A 128 -31.55 16.32 -14.42
CA ASN A 128 -31.67 17.13 -15.62
C ASN A 128 -32.82 16.69 -16.56
N ASN A 129 -33.65 15.71 -16.16
CA ASN A 129 -34.84 15.28 -16.88
C ASN A 129 -36.12 15.95 -16.31
N PRO A 130 -37.23 16.02 -17.07
CA PRO A 130 -38.50 16.55 -16.56
C PRO A 130 -39.01 15.77 -15.33
N THR A 131 -39.65 16.47 -14.39
CA THR A 131 -40.08 15.90 -13.11
C THR A 131 -40.99 14.67 -13.27
N GLU A 132 -41.96 14.71 -14.18
CA GLU A 132 -42.89 13.59 -14.40
C GLU A 132 -42.21 12.36 -15.03
N ASP A 133 -41.21 12.57 -15.89
CA ASP A 133 -40.42 11.47 -16.47
C ASP A 133 -39.58 10.78 -15.38
N VAL A 134 -38.94 11.56 -14.52
CA VAL A 134 -38.18 11.05 -13.36
C VAL A 134 -39.09 10.22 -12.45
N LYS A 135 -40.28 10.73 -12.12
CA LYS A 135 -41.25 9.99 -11.30
C LYS A 135 -41.63 8.66 -11.93
N LYS A 136 -41.97 8.66 -13.23
CA LYS A 136 -42.35 7.46 -13.97
C LYS A 136 -41.22 6.42 -13.96
N ILE A 137 -40.00 6.83 -14.25
CA ILE A 137 -38.82 5.94 -14.25
C ILE A 137 -38.59 5.34 -12.86
N LEU A 138 -38.63 6.15 -11.81
CA LEU A 138 -38.42 5.67 -10.43
C LEU A 138 -39.55 4.74 -9.95
N GLN A 139 -40.78 4.94 -10.44
CA GLN A 139 -41.93 4.06 -10.17
C GLN A 139 -41.75 2.70 -10.84
N LEU A 140 -41.35 2.69 -12.12
CA LEU A 140 -41.03 1.47 -12.87
C LEU A 140 -39.87 0.70 -12.22
N ALA A 141 -38.85 1.42 -11.73
CA ALA A 141 -37.75 0.83 -10.95
C ALA A 141 -38.17 0.40 -9.53
N GLY A 142 -39.34 0.79 -9.03
CA GLY A 142 -39.83 0.39 -7.70
C GLY A 142 -39.18 1.11 -6.51
N ILE A 143 -38.42 2.19 -6.75
CA ILE A 143 -37.71 2.97 -5.72
C ILE A 143 -38.33 4.35 -5.44
N PHE A 144 -39.32 4.78 -6.22
CA PHE A 144 -40.00 6.07 -6.05
C PHE A 144 -40.48 6.32 -4.61
N LYS A 145 -41.02 5.28 -3.94
CA LYS A 145 -41.58 5.34 -2.59
C LYS A 145 -40.61 5.81 -1.48
N TYR A 146 -39.31 5.81 -1.74
CA TYR A 146 -38.31 6.22 -0.74
C TYR A 146 -38.12 7.74 -0.69
N PHE A 147 -38.40 8.45 -1.79
CA PHE A 147 -38.08 9.85 -1.94
C PHE A 147 -39.17 10.76 -1.39
N ASP A 148 -38.76 11.78 -0.65
CA ASP A 148 -39.64 12.80 -0.07
C ASP A 148 -39.98 13.87 -1.11
N ILE A 149 -39.04 14.21 -2.00
CA ILE A 149 -39.25 15.15 -3.11
C ILE A 149 -38.51 14.70 -4.39
N ILE A 150 -39.03 15.08 -5.55
CA ILE A 150 -38.41 14.89 -6.86
C ILE A 150 -38.34 16.25 -7.56
N ILE A 151 -37.16 16.60 -8.05
CA ILE A 151 -36.89 17.86 -8.76
C ILE A 151 -36.29 17.52 -10.13
N GLY A 152 -37.02 17.86 -11.19
CA GLY A 152 -36.56 17.81 -12.56
C GLY A 152 -36.08 19.17 -13.08
N ASN A 153 -35.84 19.23 -14.39
CA ASN A 153 -35.35 20.42 -15.09
C ASN A 153 -36.46 21.39 -15.55
N ASP A 154 -37.72 21.08 -15.27
CA ASP A 154 -38.93 21.78 -15.71
C ASP A 154 -39.38 22.89 -14.74
N ILE A 155 -38.60 23.14 -13.69
CA ILE A 155 -38.86 24.21 -12.74
C ILE A 155 -38.41 25.55 -13.34
N SER A 156 -39.37 26.44 -13.57
CA SER A 156 -39.11 27.76 -14.14
C SER A 156 -38.11 28.57 -13.31
N LYS A 157 -37.20 29.29 -13.98
CA LYS A 157 -36.22 30.23 -13.38
C LYS A 157 -35.07 29.59 -12.59
N LEU A 158 -34.92 28.27 -12.60
CA LEU A 158 -33.71 27.63 -12.10
C LEU A 158 -32.71 27.41 -13.25
N ASN A 159 -31.45 27.75 -13.03
CA ASN A 159 -30.38 27.38 -13.94
C ASN A 159 -30.06 25.89 -13.81
N LYS A 160 -29.66 25.25 -14.92
CA LYS A 160 -29.27 23.84 -14.94
C LYS A 160 -27.86 23.65 -14.35
N LYS A 161 -27.53 22.42 -13.94
CA LYS A 161 -26.16 22.02 -13.58
C LYS A 161 -25.21 22.45 -14.71
N PRO A 162 -24.07 23.14 -14.42
CA PRO A 162 -23.35 23.18 -13.15
C PRO A 162 -23.76 24.30 -12.18
N GLU A 163 -24.79 25.11 -12.49
CA GLU A 163 -25.28 26.09 -11.52
C GLU A 163 -25.91 25.37 -10.30
N PRO A 164 -25.79 25.92 -9.08
CA PRO A 164 -26.20 25.26 -7.84
C PRO A 164 -27.72 25.25 -7.60
N ASP A 165 -28.47 26.00 -8.40
CA ASP A 165 -29.87 26.36 -8.21
C ASP A 165 -30.76 25.16 -7.87
N THR A 166 -30.61 24.03 -8.58
CA THR A 166 -31.46 22.84 -8.39
C THR A 166 -31.20 22.14 -7.05
N TYR A 167 -29.96 22.09 -6.58
CA TYR A 167 -29.63 21.53 -5.26
C TYR A 167 -30.02 22.47 -4.13
N LEU A 168 -29.84 23.78 -4.30
CA LEU A 168 -30.29 24.77 -3.33
C LEU A 168 -31.81 24.73 -3.16
N PHE A 169 -32.54 24.66 -4.28
CA PHE A 169 -33.98 24.51 -4.28
C PHE A 169 -34.40 23.20 -3.59
N ALA A 170 -33.72 22.07 -3.83
CA ALA A 170 -33.99 20.82 -3.15
C ALA A 170 -33.82 20.91 -1.62
N ALA A 171 -32.72 21.53 -1.16
CA ALA A 171 -32.50 21.76 0.26
C ALA A 171 -33.60 22.64 0.88
N GLU A 172 -33.99 23.72 0.19
CA GLU A 172 -35.06 24.63 0.60
C GLU A 172 -36.41 23.91 0.73
N GLN A 173 -36.81 23.10 -0.27
CA GLN A 173 -38.05 22.33 -0.23
C GLN A 173 -38.07 21.31 0.92
N LEU A 174 -36.91 20.79 1.32
CA LEU A 174 -36.78 19.92 2.49
C LEU A 174 -36.72 20.69 3.81
N GLY A 175 -36.64 22.02 3.78
CA GLY A 175 -36.49 22.88 4.95
C GLY A 175 -35.13 22.72 5.64
N LEU A 176 -34.06 22.50 4.86
CA LEU A 176 -32.71 22.22 5.34
C LEU A 176 -31.69 23.21 4.79
N ASN A 177 -30.59 23.40 5.53
CA ASN A 177 -29.44 24.13 4.98
C ASN A 177 -28.63 23.21 4.06
N PRO A 178 -27.99 23.72 2.99
CA PRO A 178 -27.17 22.91 2.09
C PRO A 178 -26.06 22.11 2.80
N GLN A 179 -25.48 22.64 3.88
CA GLN A 179 -24.43 21.97 4.66
C GLN A 179 -24.95 20.75 5.46
N GLU A 180 -26.26 20.60 5.58
CA GLU A 180 -26.93 19.43 6.17
C GLU A 180 -27.30 18.39 5.09
N CYS A 181 -27.06 18.71 3.82
CA CYS A 181 -27.35 17.87 2.67
C CYS A 181 -26.07 17.23 2.09
N VAL A 182 -26.21 16.01 1.62
CA VAL A 182 -25.21 15.32 0.81
C VAL A 182 -25.70 15.23 -0.62
N VAL A 183 -24.89 15.65 -1.59
CA VAL A 183 -25.16 15.44 -3.01
C VAL A 183 -24.44 14.19 -3.47
N VAL A 184 -25.11 13.32 -4.24
CA VAL A 184 -24.48 12.14 -4.86
C VAL A 184 -24.62 12.25 -6.37
N GLU A 185 -23.49 12.27 -7.07
CA GLU A 185 -23.37 12.65 -8.48
C GLU A 185 -22.36 11.79 -9.23
N ASP A 186 -22.62 11.52 -10.50
CA ASP A 186 -21.75 10.72 -11.37
C ASP A 186 -20.96 11.56 -12.38
N SER A 187 -21.25 12.86 -12.49
CA SER A 187 -20.71 13.75 -13.50
C SER A 187 -19.91 14.91 -12.91
N LEU A 188 -18.95 15.46 -13.68
CA LEU A 188 -18.18 16.63 -13.24
C LEU A 188 -19.07 17.88 -13.09
N LEU A 189 -20.01 18.10 -14.02
CA LEU A 189 -20.93 19.23 -13.97
C LEU A 189 -21.85 19.16 -12.75
N GLY A 190 -22.32 17.96 -12.43
CA GLY A 190 -23.14 17.70 -11.25
C GLY A 190 -22.37 17.85 -9.95
N ALA A 191 -21.17 17.27 -9.86
CA ALA A 191 -20.29 17.45 -8.72
C ALA A 191 -19.94 18.93 -8.48
N GLU A 192 -19.71 19.70 -9.56
CA GLU A 192 -19.51 21.14 -9.50
C GLU A 192 -20.74 21.87 -8.93
N SER A 193 -21.94 21.55 -9.39
CA SER A 193 -23.20 22.11 -8.89
C SER A 193 -23.37 21.85 -7.39
N GLY A 194 -23.17 20.61 -6.95
CA GLY A 194 -23.26 20.26 -5.52
C GLY A 194 -22.25 21.01 -4.66
N LYS A 195 -21.01 21.17 -5.16
CA LYS A 195 -19.96 21.94 -4.47
C LYS A 195 -20.30 23.43 -4.40
N ARG A 196 -20.78 24.02 -5.49
CA ARG A 196 -21.22 25.43 -5.55
C ARG A 196 -22.42 25.69 -4.62
N ALA A 197 -23.27 24.68 -4.42
CA ALA A 197 -24.37 24.72 -3.46
C ALA A 197 -23.91 24.65 -1.99
N LEU A 198 -22.61 24.44 -1.72
CA LEU A 198 -22.04 24.23 -0.38
C LEU A 198 -22.54 22.94 0.31
N CYS A 199 -23.03 21.98 -0.47
CA CYS A 199 -23.35 20.64 0.01
C CYS A 199 -22.06 19.81 0.20
N TYR A 200 -22.14 18.75 1.00
CA TYR A 200 -21.12 17.72 0.97
C TYR A 200 -21.33 16.86 -0.28
N THR A 201 -20.40 16.90 -1.24
CA THR A 201 -20.55 16.25 -2.54
C THR A 201 -19.81 14.91 -2.57
N VAL A 202 -20.53 13.85 -2.94
CA VAL A 202 -20.00 12.52 -3.21
C VAL A 202 -20.04 12.29 -4.73
N GLY A 203 -18.88 12.06 -5.33
CA GLY A 203 -18.78 11.59 -6.71
C GLY A 203 -18.88 10.06 -6.76
N VAL A 204 -19.53 9.48 -7.77
CA VAL A 204 -19.54 8.04 -8.01
C VAL A 204 -19.25 7.68 -9.47
N ALA A 205 -18.27 6.80 -9.69
CA ALA A 205 -17.77 6.44 -11.02
C ALA A 205 -18.61 5.39 -11.76
N THR A 206 -19.93 5.38 -11.53
CA THR A 206 -20.86 4.42 -12.14
C THR A 206 -21.48 4.92 -13.45
N GLY A 207 -21.38 6.23 -13.73
CA GLY A 207 -21.94 6.86 -14.93
C GLY A 207 -20.93 7.67 -15.73
N GLY A 208 -21.21 8.96 -15.91
CA GLY A 208 -20.60 9.84 -16.90
C GLY A 208 -19.12 10.20 -16.69
N ALA A 209 -18.65 10.23 -15.44
CA ALA A 209 -17.23 10.41 -15.12
C ALA A 209 -16.64 9.13 -14.51
N ASP A 210 -15.39 8.83 -14.85
CA ASP A 210 -14.63 7.79 -14.16
C ASP A 210 -14.09 8.29 -12.81
N PHE A 211 -13.54 7.36 -12.03
CA PHE A 211 -13.05 7.63 -10.68
C PHE A 211 -11.91 8.67 -10.70
N ASP A 212 -11.00 8.53 -11.64
CA ASP A 212 -9.81 9.36 -11.81
C ASP A 212 -10.20 10.81 -12.14
N ALA A 213 -11.15 11.02 -13.04
CA ALA A 213 -11.66 12.33 -13.41
C ALA A 213 -12.33 13.01 -12.22
N LEU A 214 -13.20 12.29 -11.50
CA LEU A 214 -13.86 12.80 -10.30
C LEU A 214 -12.85 13.17 -9.21
N GLU A 215 -11.86 12.31 -8.93
CA GLU A 215 -10.86 12.54 -7.91
C GLU A 215 -9.94 13.72 -8.25
N LYS A 216 -9.41 13.78 -9.48
CA LYS A 216 -8.50 14.85 -9.93
C LYS A 216 -9.18 16.21 -10.00
N SER A 217 -10.48 16.26 -10.28
CA SER A 217 -11.25 17.51 -10.35
C SER A 217 -11.33 18.25 -9.01
N LYS A 218 -11.22 17.53 -7.87
CA LYS A 218 -11.44 18.06 -6.51
C LYS A 218 -12.80 18.75 -6.34
N LEU A 219 -13.79 18.38 -7.15
CA LEU A 219 -15.17 18.86 -7.04
C LEU A 219 -15.94 18.10 -5.96
N SER A 220 -15.62 16.83 -5.74
CA SER A 220 -16.22 16.01 -4.69
C SER A 220 -15.39 16.01 -3.40
N ASN A 221 -16.07 15.94 -2.26
CA ASN A 221 -15.43 15.71 -0.96
C ASN A 221 -14.95 14.27 -0.80
N CYS A 222 -15.61 13.32 -1.48
CA CYS A 222 -15.22 11.92 -1.55
C CYS A 222 -15.70 11.33 -2.88
N VAL A 223 -14.94 10.36 -3.42
CA VAL A 223 -15.25 9.68 -4.67
C VAL A 223 -15.36 8.18 -4.42
N TYR A 224 -16.41 7.57 -4.96
CA TYR A 224 -16.68 6.14 -4.91
C TYR A 224 -16.55 5.53 -6.31
N SER A 225 -16.03 4.32 -6.41
CA SER A 225 -16.03 3.53 -7.65
C SER A 225 -17.39 2.88 -7.89
N SER A 226 -18.13 2.57 -6.82
CA SER A 226 -19.49 2.01 -6.83
C SER A 226 -20.09 2.01 -5.42
N PHE A 227 -21.32 1.50 -5.27
CA PHE A 227 -21.99 1.31 -3.97
C PHE A 227 -21.94 -0.14 -3.45
N VAL A 228 -20.95 -0.93 -3.89
CA VAL A 228 -20.71 -2.27 -3.30
C VAL A 228 -20.34 -2.15 -1.82
N ILE A 229 -20.53 -3.21 -1.04
CA ILE A 229 -20.20 -3.21 0.40
C ILE A 229 -18.69 -3.02 0.58
N ASN A 230 -18.30 -2.13 1.47
CA ASN A 230 -16.92 -2.06 1.95
C ASN A 230 -16.67 -3.25 2.88
N LYS A 231 -15.73 -4.11 2.50
CA LYS A 231 -15.38 -5.33 3.22
C LYS A 231 -13.96 -5.24 3.73
N LEU A 232 -13.74 -5.66 4.98
CA LEU A 232 -12.42 -5.75 5.58
C LEU A 232 -12.40 -6.94 6.54
N ASP A 233 -11.88 -8.07 6.05
CA ASP A 233 -11.64 -9.26 6.87
C ASP A 233 -10.15 -9.58 6.90
N ILE A 234 -9.63 -9.77 8.11
CA ILE A 234 -8.27 -10.24 8.34
C ILE A 234 -8.22 -11.33 9.40
N LYS A 235 -7.26 -12.23 9.27
CA LYS A 235 -6.90 -13.22 10.30
C LYS A 235 -5.47 -13.70 10.05
N PHE A 236 -4.79 -14.18 11.08
CA PHE A 236 -3.52 -14.88 10.85
C PHE A 236 -3.74 -16.15 10.03
N GLY A 237 -2.82 -16.42 9.10
CA GLY A 237 -2.88 -17.62 8.28
C GLY A 237 -1.98 -17.53 7.06
N LYS A 238 -2.39 -18.16 5.97
CA LYS A 238 -1.59 -18.21 4.74
C LYS A 238 -1.58 -16.86 4.05
N VAL A 239 -0.49 -16.13 4.20
CA VAL A 239 -0.33 -14.77 3.64
C VAL A 239 -0.49 -14.65 2.12
N THR A 240 -0.38 -15.76 1.39
CA THR A 240 -0.68 -15.86 -0.04
C THR A 240 -2.18 -15.78 -0.35
N ASN A 241 -3.05 -16.03 0.62
CA ASN A 241 -4.50 -15.84 0.52
C ASN A 241 -4.84 -14.35 0.71
N LYS A 242 -4.69 -13.59 -0.37
CA LYS A 242 -4.94 -12.15 -0.41
C LYS A 242 -5.94 -11.78 -1.50
N LYS A 243 -6.92 -10.97 -1.15
CA LYS A 243 -7.80 -10.23 -2.06
C LYS A 243 -7.82 -8.80 -1.56
N ILE A 244 -7.14 -7.89 -2.23
CA ILE A 244 -7.04 -6.50 -1.81
C ILE A 244 -7.44 -5.66 -3.00
N PHE A 245 -8.61 -5.02 -2.90
CA PHE A 245 -9.10 -4.08 -3.88
C PHE A 245 -9.35 -2.75 -3.20
N THR A 246 -8.73 -1.71 -3.75
CA THR A 246 -9.05 -0.31 -3.46
C THR A 246 -9.12 0.42 -4.80
N PRO A 247 -9.69 1.64 -4.89
CA PRO A 247 -9.69 2.38 -6.15
C PRO A 247 -8.29 2.79 -6.64
N ASN A 248 -7.24 2.56 -5.85
CA ASN A 248 -5.86 2.86 -6.20
C ASN A 248 -4.94 1.67 -5.94
N ASP A 249 -4.40 1.07 -6.99
CA ASP A 249 -3.59 -0.14 -6.89
C ASP A 249 -2.34 0.03 -6.00
N PHE A 250 -1.75 1.22 -5.97
CA PHE A 250 -0.60 1.49 -5.09
C PHE A 250 -0.98 1.48 -3.60
N VAL A 251 -2.19 1.96 -3.25
CA VAL A 251 -2.71 1.82 -1.88
C VAL A 251 -2.95 0.34 -1.54
N SER A 252 -3.52 -0.43 -2.47
CA SER A 252 -3.70 -1.88 -2.32
C SER A 252 -2.36 -2.58 -2.05
N HIS A 253 -1.31 -2.21 -2.79
CA HIS A 253 0.06 -2.69 -2.64
C HIS A 253 0.68 -2.32 -1.27
N MET A 254 0.42 -1.12 -0.75
CA MET A 254 0.89 -0.75 0.60
C MET A 254 0.23 -1.57 1.72
N ILE A 255 -1.06 -1.87 1.59
CA ILE A 255 -1.77 -2.74 2.53
C ILE A 255 -1.23 -4.17 2.46
N GLU A 256 -0.90 -4.62 1.25
CA GLU A 256 -0.26 -5.91 1.04
C GLU A 256 1.05 -6.04 1.81
N HIS A 257 1.90 -5.01 1.84
CA HIS A 257 3.14 -5.04 2.64
C HIS A 257 2.86 -5.19 4.15
N ILE A 258 1.83 -4.52 4.69
CA ILE A 258 1.42 -4.70 6.09
C ILE A 258 0.99 -6.15 6.33
N ALA A 259 0.02 -6.64 5.54
CA ALA A 259 -0.50 -7.99 5.67
C ALA A 259 0.60 -9.05 5.51
N TRP A 260 1.51 -8.82 4.56
CA TRP A 260 2.63 -9.70 4.28
C TRP A 260 3.51 -9.87 5.50
N ARG A 261 3.91 -8.76 6.14
CA ARG A 261 4.80 -8.78 7.31
C ARG A 261 4.10 -9.30 8.56
N MET A 262 2.81 -9.02 8.72
CA MET A 262 2.00 -9.57 9.81
C MET A 262 1.61 -11.04 9.64
N CYS A 263 1.77 -11.65 8.46
CA CYS A 263 1.31 -13.02 8.17
C CYS A 263 -0.23 -13.16 8.21
N LEU A 264 -0.93 -12.19 7.62
CA LEU A 264 -2.39 -12.16 7.57
C LEU A 264 -2.92 -12.73 6.24
N GLU A 265 -3.96 -13.56 6.33
CA GLU A 265 -4.94 -13.69 5.25
C GLU A 265 -5.79 -12.42 5.24
N ILE A 266 -6.05 -11.88 4.06
CA ILE A 266 -6.68 -10.57 3.91
C ILE A 266 -7.69 -10.57 2.76
N ASP A 267 -8.91 -10.12 3.05
CA ASP A 267 -9.98 -9.90 2.07
C ASP A 267 -10.56 -8.50 2.27
N ILE A 268 -10.07 -7.56 1.47
CA ILE A 268 -10.45 -6.16 1.48
C ILE A 268 -11.06 -5.81 0.13
N ASN A 269 -12.26 -5.24 0.21
CA ASN A 269 -12.90 -4.55 -0.90
C ASN A 269 -13.25 -3.14 -0.43
N TRP A 270 -12.47 -2.17 -0.84
CA TRP A 270 -12.66 -0.76 -0.54
C TRP A 270 -13.04 -0.01 -1.81
N ASN A 271 -14.12 0.77 -1.76
CA ASN A 271 -14.72 1.33 -2.97
C ASN A 271 -14.60 2.85 -3.08
N ASN A 272 -13.84 3.53 -2.22
CA ASN A 272 -13.78 5.00 -2.22
C ASN A 272 -12.40 5.55 -1.85
N ASN A 273 -12.16 6.85 -2.07
CA ASN A 273 -10.89 7.50 -1.73
C ASN A 273 -10.78 8.02 -0.29
N ASN A 274 -11.67 7.61 0.62
CA ASN A 274 -11.52 7.94 2.04
C ASN A 274 -10.51 6.99 2.71
N TYR A 275 -9.23 7.16 2.36
CA TYR A 275 -8.15 6.32 2.86
C TYR A 275 -7.94 6.45 4.37
N PHE A 276 -8.32 7.58 4.98
CA PHE A 276 -8.37 7.72 6.43
C PHE A 276 -9.32 6.71 7.07
N LEU A 277 -10.54 6.58 6.54
CA LEU A 277 -11.50 5.61 7.05
C LEU A 277 -11.04 4.17 6.79
N LEU A 278 -10.44 3.89 5.63
CA LEU A 278 -9.82 2.59 5.34
C LEU A 278 -8.77 2.23 6.39
N GLY A 279 -7.83 3.14 6.66
CA GLY A 279 -6.81 2.95 7.68
C GLY A 279 -7.40 2.73 9.06
N LYS A 280 -8.43 3.51 9.43
CA LYS A 280 -9.13 3.36 10.72
C LYS A 280 -9.82 2.01 10.87
N MET A 281 -10.49 1.54 9.82
CA MET A 281 -11.10 0.22 9.83
C MET A 281 -10.03 -0.88 9.91
N LEU A 282 -8.96 -0.77 9.12
CA LEU A 282 -7.84 -1.72 9.16
C LEU A 282 -7.22 -1.82 10.56
N GLY A 283 -6.94 -0.67 11.19
CA GLY A 283 -6.43 -0.63 12.55
C GLY A 283 -7.40 -1.21 13.57
N SER A 284 -8.70 -0.95 13.41
CA SER A 284 -9.73 -1.49 14.30
C SER A 284 -9.83 -3.02 14.19
N GLU A 285 -9.74 -3.56 12.98
CA GLU A 285 -9.72 -5.01 12.74
C GLU A 285 -8.45 -5.66 13.30
N ILE A 286 -7.28 -5.04 13.10
CA ILE A 286 -6.02 -5.54 13.68
C ILE A 286 -6.11 -5.56 15.20
N LYS A 287 -6.67 -4.50 15.80
CA LYS A 287 -6.83 -4.39 17.26
C LYS A 287 -7.73 -5.47 17.87
N LYS A 288 -8.59 -6.13 17.10
CA LYS A 288 -9.37 -7.29 17.59
C LYS A 288 -8.47 -8.47 17.96
N ILE A 289 -7.25 -8.54 17.42
CA ILE A 289 -6.23 -9.49 17.81
C ILE A 289 -5.65 -9.09 19.17
N HIS A 290 -5.51 -10.04 20.08
CA HIS A 290 -4.90 -9.78 21.38
C HIS A 290 -3.39 -9.46 21.25
N PRO A 291 -2.94 -8.26 21.66
CA PRO A 291 -1.53 -7.89 21.58
C PRO A 291 -0.69 -8.74 22.55
N GLN A 292 0.48 -9.19 22.10
CA GLN A 292 1.50 -9.88 22.90
C GLN A 292 2.49 -8.90 23.54
N ASN A 293 2.66 -7.71 22.95
CA ASN A 293 3.49 -6.61 23.44
C ASN A 293 2.74 -5.28 23.24
N PHE A 294 3.18 -4.21 23.89
CA PHE A 294 2.60 -2.87 23.71
C PHE A 294 3.36 -1.97 22.75
N LYS A 295 4.61 -2.34 22.41
CA LYS A 295 5.47 -1.57 21.51
C LYS A 295 6.10 -2.49 20.48
N GLY A 296 6.30 -1.98 19.28
CA GLY A 296 7.03 -2.63 18.20
C GLY A 296 7.87 -1.59 17.47
N CYS A 297 9.10 -1.96 17.10
CA CYS A 297 10.01 -1.10 16.37
C CYS A 297 10.66 -1.88 15.24
N ALA A 298 10.87 -1.24 14.10
CA ALA A 298 11.57 -1.88 12.99
C ALA A 298 12.23 -0.87 12.05
N ILE A 299 13.22 -1.36 11.31
CA ILE A 299 13.60 -0.77 10.02
C ILE A 299 12.80 -1.49 8.94
N GLY A 300 11.99 -0.74 8.20
CA GLY A 300 11.42 -1.20 6.95
C GLY A 300 12.30 -0.77 5.78
N MET A 301 12.57 -1.70 4.86
CA MET A 301 13.46 -1.45 3.73
C MET A 301 13.09 -2.27 2.50
N ILE A 302 13.49 -1.74 1.34
CA ILE A 302 13.48 -2.42 0.05
C ILE A 302 14.36 -1.62 -0.90
N ASP A 303 15.26 -2.32 -1.59
CA ASP A 303 16.20 -1.70 -2.54
C ASP A 303 16.82 -0.43 -1.90
N ASP A 304 16.75 0.75 -2.52
CA ASP A 304 17.29 2.00 -1.99
C ASP A 304 16.45 2.72 -0.92
N GLY A 305 15.20 2.28 -0.70
CA GLY A 305 14.24 2.91 0.21
C GLY A 305 14.28 2.35 1.63
N SER A 306 14.22 3.23 2.64
CA SER A 306 14.22 2.83 4.04
C SER A 306 13.49 3.81 4.96
N ALA A 307 12.88 3.27 6.01
CA ALA A 307 12.27 4.03 7.08
C ALA A 307 12.38 3.32 8.43
N GLU A 308 12.52 4.07 9.50
CA GLU A 308 12.39 3.56 10.87
C GLU A 308 10.97 3.81 11.38
N VAL A 309 10.39 2.78 12.01
CA VAL A 309 9.03 2.83 12.54
C VAL A 309 9.04 2.41 14.01
N LEU A 310 8.28 3.15 14.83
CA LEU A 310 7.93 2.81 16.21
C LEU A 310 6.42 2.92 16.37
N ILE A 311 5.78 1.85 16.80
CA ILE A 311 4.36 1.81 17.16
C ILE A 311 4.25 1.58 18.67
N ASP A 312 3.45 2.41 19.33
CA ASP A 312 3.18 2.35 20.77
C ASP A 312 1.67 2.34 21.04
N LEU A 313 1.16 1.21 21.54
CA LEU A 313 -0.25 1.01 21.91
C LEU A 313 -0.61 1.61 23.28
N SER A 314 0.36 2.07 24.06
CA SER A 314 0.14 2.58 25.43
C SER A 314 -0.12 4.09 25.49
N ASP A 315 0.03 4.79 24.37
CA ASP A 315 -0.16 6.23 24.24
C ASP A 315 -1.45 6.54 23.45
N LYS A 316 -1.81 7.81 23.33
CA LYS A 316 -2.94 8.28 22.51
C LYS A 316 -2.67 8.08 21.00
N SER A 317 -3.74 8.05 20.20
CA SER A 317 -3.63 8.11 18.73
C SER A 317 -2.90 9.37 18.27
N GLU A 318 -1.75 9.17 17.65
CA GLU A 318 -0.93 10.24 17.08
C GLU A 318 -0.03 9.67 15.98
N LEU A 319 -0.09 10.23 14.76
CA LEU A 319 0.89 9.96 13.71
C LEU A 319 1.96 11.05 13.71
N LYS A 320 3.22 10.67 13.88
CA LYS A 320 4.38 11.55 13.66
C LYS A 320 5.20 11.03 12.50
N VAL A 321 5.40 11.87 11.50
CA VAL A 321 6.33 11.60 10.40
C VAL A 321 7.42 12.66 10.42
N ASN A 322 8.66 12.21 10.48
CA ASN A 322 9.86 13.04 10.35
C ASN A 322 10.82 12.40 9.34
N SER A 323 11.94 13.06 9.07
CA SER A 323 12.98 12.58 8.17
C SER A 323 14.36 12.73 8.80
N SER A 324 15.37 12.11 8.21
CA SER A 324 16.77 12.50 8.43
C SER A 324 17.01 13.95 7.96
N SER A 325 18.02 14.62 8.53
CA SER A 325 18.28 16.06 8.31
C SER A 325 18.57 16.42 6.86
N ASN A 326 19.09 15.48 6.08
CA ASN A 326 19.38 15.62 4.66
C ASN A 326 18.15 15.47 3.75
N ILE A 327 16.96 15.21 4.30
CA ILE A 327 15.73 14.99 3.53
C ILE A 327 14.71 16.10 3.79
N ASP A 328 14.27 16.77 2.72
CA ASP A 328 13.09 17.64 2.73
C ASP A 328 11.81 16.79 2.70
N LEU A 329 11.15 16.70 3.86
CA LEU A 329 9.92 15.94 4.02
C LEU A 329 8.75 16.53 3.22
N ASN A 330 8.65 17.86 3.09
CA ASN A 330 7.56 18.49 2.35
C ASN A 330 7.68 18.19 0.86
N TRP A 331 8.91 18.25 0.34
CA TRP A 331 9.22 17.84 -1.02
C TRP A 331 8.86 16.37 -1.25
N PHE A 332 9.33 15.45 -0.39
CA PHE A 332 8.99 14.03 -0.48
C PHE A 332 7.48 13.77 -0.50
N MET A 333 6.73 14.39 0.41
CA MET A 333 5.28 14.24 0.50
C MET A 333 4.55 14.78 -0.73
N SER A 334 5.16 15.72 -1.46
CA SER A 334 4.59 16.30 -2.69
C SER A 334 4.83 15.45 -3.94
N LEU A 335 5.74 14.48 -3.90
CA LEU A 335 6.09 13.66 -5.05
C LEU A 335 4.90 12.78 -5.46
N ARG A 336 4.63 12.76 -6.78
CA ARG A 336 3.80 11.71 -7.38
C ARG A 336 4.52 10.38 -7.21
N CYS A 337 3.77 9.35 -6.83
CA CYS A 337 4.25 7.98 -6.80
C CYS A 337 3.19 7.08 -7.45
N GLU A 338 3.55 6.36 -8.51
CA GLU A 338 2.61 5.51 -9.27
C GLU A 338 1.30 6.24 -9.63
N GLN A 339 0.13 5.71 -9.22
CA GLN A 339 -1.18 6.31 -9.48
C GLN A 339 -1.56 7.42 -8.49
N ILE A 340 -0.85 7.62 -7.37
CA ILE A 340 -1.14 8.70 -6.42
C ILE A 340 -0.40 9.99 -6.79
N SER A 341 -1.10 11.12 -6.72
CA SER A 341 -0.55 12.45 -7.08
C SER A 341 0.39 13.04 -6.03
N SER A 342 0.38 12.52 -4.81
CA SER A 342 1.20 12.91 -3.66
C SER A 342 1.16 11.81 -2.61
N GLY A 343 2.02 11.87 -1.59
CA GLY A 343 1.98 10.95 -0.44
C GLY A 343 0.74 11.09 0.47
N LYS A 344 -0.13 12.06 0.20
CA LYS A 344 -1.30 12.39 1.04
C LYS A 344 -2.23 11.19 1.29
N PRO A 345 -2.65 10.37 0.29
CA PRO A 345 -3.49 9.20 0.52
C PRO A 345 -2.91 8.22 1.54
N LEU A 346 -1.60 7.97 1.46
CA LEU A 346 -0.89 7.07 2.35
C LEU A 346 -0.77 7.64 3.76
N ILE A 347 -0.53 8.94 3.89
CA ILE A 347 -0.52 9.63 5.19
C ILE A 347 -1.91 9.60 5.85
N GLU A 348 -2.97 9.86 5.09
CA GLU A 348 -4.34 9.75 5.61
C GLU A 348 -4.64 8.32 6.07
N MET A 349 -4.22 7.30 5.31
CA MET A 349 -4.32 5.90 5.71
C MET A 349 -3.56 5.61 7.01
N LEU A 350 -2.33 6.10 7.16
CA LEU A 350 -1.53 5.91 8.38
C LEU A 350 -2.13 6.65 9.59
N LYS A 351 -2.71 7.84 9.41
CA LYS A 351 -3.46 8.55 10.46
C LYS A 351 -4.67 7.74 10.89
N GLY A 352 -5.42 7.22 9.92
CA GLY A 352 -6.53 6.32 10.16
C GLY A 352 -6.08 5.10 10.97
N LEU A 353 -5.01 4.44 10.53
CA LEU A 353 -4.44 3.26 11.19
C LEU A 353 -4.08 3.54 12.66
N SER A 354 -3.44 4.67 12.93
CA SER A 354 -3.16 5.16 14.29
C SER A 354 -4.44 5.35 15.13
N GLU A 355 -5.51 5.89 14.54
CA GLU A 355 -6.80 6.05 15.22
C GLU A 355 -7.49 4.70 15.49
N GLY A 356 -7.50 3.80 14.50
CA GLY A 356 -8.11 2.47 14.61
C GLY A 356 -7.42 1.59 15.65
N LEU A 357 -6.09 1.60 15.68
CA LEU A 357 -5.30 0.87 16.68
C LEU A 357 -5.41 1.50 18.07
N PHE A 358 -5.73 2.80 18.16
CA PHE A 358 -5.48 3.62 19.34
C PHE A 358 -3.99 3.59 19.73
N ALA A 359 -3.13 3.98 18.78
CA ALA A 359 -1.69 3.86 18.93
C ALA A 359 -0.98 5.10 18.41
N LYS A 360 0.17 5.40 19.01
CA LYS A 360 1.11 6.37 18.46
C LYS A 360 2.00 5.68 17.45
N ILE A 361 2.11 6.25 16.26
CA ILE A 361 2.94 5.75 15.17
C ILE A 361 3.97 6.83 14.85
N ASN A 362 5.25 6.55 15.10
CA ASN A 362 6.37 7.41 14.76
C ASN A 362 7.11 6.81 13.57
N ILE A 363 7.26 7.58 12.50
CA ILE A 363 7.91 7.19 11.26
C ILE A 363 9.04 8.18 11.00
N LYS A 364 10.24 7.67 10.76
CA LYS A 364 11.38 8.44 10.28
C LYS A 364 11.74 7.97 8.88
N ILE A 365 11.59 8.84 7.88
CA ILE A 365 12.05 8.59 6.52
C ILE A 365 13.57 8.72 6.50
N CYS A 366 14.27 7.67 6.03
CA CYS A 366 15.73 7.56 6.17
C CYS A 366 16.47 7.69 4.84
N SER A 367 15.92 7.17 3.73
CA SER A 367 16.49 7.31 2.39
C SER A 367 15.41 7.53 1.35
N ILE A 368 15.73 8.34 0.33
CA ILE A 368 14.86 8.64 -0.80
C ILE A 368 15.71 8.70 -2.07
N GLU A 369 15.75 7.64 -2.86
CA GLU A 369 16.14 7.72 -4.28
C GLU A 369 14.92 7.48 -5.16
N ASP A 370 14.14 6.44 -4.85
CA ASP A 370 12.81 6.20 -5.41
C ASP A 370 11.70 6.42 -4.35
N PRO A 371 10.71 7.31 -4.59
CA PRO A 371 9.57 7.46 -3.69
C PRO A 371 8.76 6.16 -3.52
N HIS A 372 8.69 5.29 -4.53
CA HIS A 372 8.05 3.99 -4.46
C HIS A 372 8.69 3.15 -3.36
N HIS A 373 10.01 2.90 -3.47
CA HIS A 373 10.75 2.09 -2.50
C HIS A 373 10.73 2.69 -1.10
N THR A 374 10.74 4.02 -1.00
CA THR A 374 10.62 4.71 0.29
C THR A 374 9.28 4.42 0.97
N TRP A 375 8.16 4.53 0.24
CA TRP A 375 6.83 4.20 0.76
C TRP A 375 6.71 2.72 1.12
N GLU A 376 7.19 1.82 0.27
CA GLU A 376 7.27 0.40 0.60
C GLU A 376 8.07 0.16 1.89
N GLY A 377 9.20 0.85 2.07
CA GLY A 377 9.98 0.84 3.31
C GLY A 377 9.14 1.24 4.53
N VAL A 378 8.37 2.32 4.45
CA VAL A 378 7.45 2.74 5.52
C VAL A 378 6.45 1.64 5.86
N PHE A 379 5.74 1.11 4.86
CA PHE A 379 4.66 0.14 5.09
C PHE A 379 5.18 -1.23 5.53
N ARG A 380 6.37 -1.62 5.07
CA ARG A 380 7.10 -2.79 5.59
C ARG A 380 7.47 -2.61 7.06
N GLY A 381 7.99 -1.45 7.44
CA GLY A 381 8.35 -1.13 8.83
C GLY A 381 7.13 -1.15 9.76
N ILE A 382 5.98 -0.64 9.28
CA ILE A 382 4.68 -0.74 9.97
C ILE A 382 4.30 -2.21 10.17
N GLY A 383 4.31 -3.01 9.11
CA GLY A 383 3.93 -4.42 9.19
C GLY A 383 4.84 -5.25 10.10
N ILE A 384 6.16 -5.01 10.09
CA ILE A 384 7.11 -5.69 11.00
C ILE A 384 6.85 -5.26 12.46
N SER A 385 6.68 -3.96 12.70
CA SER A 385 6.38 -3.44 14.05
C SER A 385 5.06 -4.01 14.60
N LEU A 386 4.02 -4.10 13.76
CA LEU A 386 2.76 -4.73 14.13
C LEU A 386 2.89 -6.24 14.34
N ASN A 387 3.74 -6.93 13.58
CA ASN A 387 4.04 -8.34 13.80
C ASN A 387 4.60 -8.57 15.21
N GLN A 388 5.59 -7.78 15.64
CA GLN A 388 6.17 -7.87 16.98
C GLN A 388 5.14 -7.64 18.10
N ILE A 389 4.11 -6.82 17.84
CA ILE A 389 3.03 -6.49 18.77
C ILE A 389 1.98 -7.60 18.82
N PHE A 390 1.51 -8.09 17.68
CA PHE A 390 0.27 -8.86 17.57
C PHE A 390 0.45 -10.35 17.26
N THR A 391 1.61 -10.80 16.75
CA THR A 391 1.80 -12.21 16.37
C THR A 391 1.73 -13.12 17.60
N PRO A 392 0.77 -14.05 17.67
CA PRO A 392 0.65 -14.97 18.79
C PRO A 392 1.90 -15.85 18.92
N LYS A 393 2.43 -15.97 20.14
CA LYS A 393 3.50 -16.94 20.43
C LYS A 393 2.88 -18.32 20.52
N ILE A 394 3.01 -19.13 19.46
CA ILE A 394 2.60 -20.53 19.52
C ILE A 394 3.61 -21.28 20.39
N VAL A 395 3.14 -21.89 21.48
CA VAL A 395 3.96 -22.80 22.30
C VAL A 395 4.22 -24.05 21.47
N GLN A 396 5.39 -24.15 20.85
CA GLN A 396 5.77 -25.37 20.17
C GLN A 396 6.18 -26.48 21.15
N ASN A 397 5.81 -27.71 20.80
CA ASN A 397 6.29 -28.92 21.44
C ASN A 397 7.82 -28.98 21.35
N LYS A 398 8.49 -29.12 22.50
CA LYS A 398 9.95 -29.26 22.68
C LYS A 398 10.61 -30.46 21.97
N ASN A 399 9.94 -31.11 21.01
CA ASN A 399 10.48 -32.24 20.26
C ASN A 399 11.21 -31.83 18.96
N SER A 400 11.35 -30.52 18.67
CA SER A 400 12.06 -30.01 17.49
C SER A 400 13.59 -29.97 17.61
N ASP A 401 14.16 -30.45 18.72
CA ASP A 401 15.59 -30.37 19.10
C ASP A 401 16.62 -31.02 18.14
N LYS A 402 16.26 -31.46 16.93
CA LYS A 402 17.20 -32.11 15.98
C LYS A 402 17.02 -31.77 14.49
N LEU A 403 16.12 -30.86 14.12
CA LEU A 403 15.88 -30.54 12.70
C LEU A 403 16.75 -29.34 12.28
N PHE A 404 17.89 -29.64 11.65
CA PHE A 404 18.87 -28.78 10.95
C PHE A 404 18.94 -27.31 11.43
N ASN A 405 19.75 -27.11 12.48
CA ASN A 405 20.16 -25.80 13.02
C ASN A 405 21.67 -25.55 12.83
N TYR A 406 22.26 -26.31 11.91
CA TYR A 406 23.68 -26.42 11.65
C TYR A 406 23.89 -26.41 10.13
N GLY A 407 24.93 -25.75 9.66
CA GLY A 407 25.30 -25.77 8.26
C GLY A 407 26.78 -25.49 8.05
N GLU A 408 27.33 -26.03 6.98
CA GLU A 408 28.72 -25.81 6.60
C GLU A 408 28.88 -25.69 5.08
N PHE A 409 29.92 -25.00 4.64
CA PHE A 409 30.27 -24.89 3.23
C PHE A 409 31.75 -24.59 3.07
N SER A 410 32.37 -25.22 2.06
CA SER A 410 33.72 -24.89 1.61
C SER A 410 33.67 -24.27 0.22
N ARG A 411 34.47 -23.24 -0.01
CA ARG A 411 34.70 -22.64 -1.32
C ARG A 411 36.20 -22.59 -1.59
N LYS A 412 36.59 -22.93 -2.81
CA LYS A 412 37.97 -22.90 -3.28
C LYS A 412 38.05 -22.10 -4.57
N THR A 413 38.97 -21.15 -4.61
CA THR A 413 39.26 -20.30 -5.78
C THR A 413 40.74 -20.43 -6.15
N ALA A 414 41.18 -19.65 -7.13
CA ALA A 414 42.60 -19.49 -7.42
C ALA A 414 43.36 -18.74 -6.30
N GLU A 415 42.65 -17.98 -5.47
CA GLU A 415 43.21 -17.04 -4.48
C GLU A 415 43.12 -17.59 -3.04
N SER A 416 42.07 -18.36 -2.75
CA SER A 416 41.69 -18.74 -1.38
C SER A 416 41.05 -20.12 -1.30
N GLU A 417 41.11 -20.71 -0.11
CA GLU A 417 40.27 -21.83 0.31
C GLU A 417 39.65 -21.46 1.65
N VAL A 418 38.32 -21.40 1.69
CA VAL A 418 37.55 -21.00 2.87
C VAL A 418 36.55 -22.08 3.23
N PHE A 419 36.44 -22.36 4.52
CA PHE A 419 35.40 -23.19 5.11
C PHE A 419 34.73 -22.38 6.20
N VAL A 420 33.40 -22.38 6.20
CA VAL A 420 32.59 -21.77 7.26
C VAL A 420 31.57 -22.78 7.75
N CYS A 421 31.39 -22.82 9.05
CA CYS A 421 30.38 -23.60 9.74
C CYS A 421 29.61 -22.70 10.72
N VAL A 422 28.28 -22.78 10.68
CA VAL A 422 27.35 -22.05 11.54
C VAL A 422 26.52 -23.04 12.33
N ASP A 423 26.44 -22.85 13.65
CA ASP A 423 25.70 -23.71 14.56
C ASP A 423 24.84 -22.90 15.53
N PHE A 424 23.53 -22.89 15.29
CA PHE A 424 22.55 -22.26 16.18
C PHE A 424 22.28 -23.07 17.47
N LEU A 425 22.67 -24.35 17.53
CA LEU A 425 22.58 -25.16 18.75
C LEU A 425 23.77 -24.93 19.69
N ARG A 426 24.84 -24.27 19.20
CA ARG A 426 26.05 -23.92 19.96
C ARG A 426 26.75 -25.13 20.57
N GLN A 427 26.71 -26.26 19.88
CA GLN A 427 27.37 -27.50 20.25
C GLN A 427 28.84 -27.51 19.81
N ILE A 428 29.19 -26.82 18.73
CA ILE A 428 30.59 -26.62 18.31
C ILE A 428 31.19 -25.37 18.97
N PRO A 429 32.48 -25.36 19.36
CA PRO A 429 33.12 -24.15 19.83
C PRO A 429 33.31 -23.12 18.70
N MET A 430 33.36 -21.83 19.05
CA MET A 430 33.81 -20.81 18.10
C MET A 430 35.30 -20.97 17.83
N GLU A 431 35.67 -21.09 16.55
CA GLU A 431 37.04 -21.38 16.11
C GLU A 431 37.36 -20.57 14.85
N TYR A 432 38.53 -19.93 14.81
CA TYR A 432 38.92 -19.05 13.70
C TYR A 432 40.39 -19.31 13.36
N ASN A 433 40.62 -20.05 12.28
CA ASN A 433 41.94 -20.43 11.83
C ASN A 433 42.24 -19.72 10.50
N PHE A 434 43.26 -18.84 10.51
CA PHE A 434 43.68 -18.08 9.34
C PHE A 434 45.12 -18.44 8.97
N ASN A 435 45.30 -19.15 7.86
CA ASN A 435 46.60 -19.44 7.28
C ASN A 435 46.88 -18.48 6.12
N LEU A 436 47.50 -17.33 6.43
CA LEU A 436 47.67 -16.21 5.52
C LEU A 436 49.14 -15.91 5.24
N SER A 437 49.41 -15.15 4.18
CA SER A 437 50.75 -14.58 3.96
C SER A 437 51.10 -13.59 5.08
N LYS A 438 52.40 -13.41 5.36
CA LYS A 438 52.88 -12.52 6.44
C LYS A 438 52.54 -11.03 6.24
N THR A 439 52.11 -10.64 5.05
CA THR A 439 51.79 -9.26 4.69
C THR A 439 50.33 -8.90 4.94
N VAL A 440 49.46 -9.87 5.21
CA VAL A 440 48.04 -9.65 5.51
C VAL A 440 47.87 -9.51 7.02
N ASN A 441 47.28 -8.40 7.44
CA ASN A 441 46.93 -8.16 8.84
C ASN A 441 45.39 -8.18 8.97
N ILE A 442 44.88 -9.04 9.85
CA ILE A 442 43.44 -9.16 10.16
C ILE A 442 43.23 -9.46 11.65
N ASN A 443 44.13 -9.01 12.53
CA ASN A 443 44.11 -9.45 13.93
C ASN A 443 42.81 -9.08 14.65
N GLY A 444 42.11 -8.02 14.22
CA GLY A 444 40.80 -7.63 14.75
C GLY A 444 39.61 -8.47 14.25
N LEU A 445 39.76 -9.27 13.19
CA LEU A 445 38.64 -9.93 12.50
C LEU A 445 37.92 -10.92 13.41
N LYS A 446 38.69 -11.69 14.19
CA LYS A 446 38.16 -12.67 15.13
C LYS A 446 37.17 -12.04 16.13
N ASP A 447 37.52 -10.88 16.68
CA ASP A 447 36.69 -10.21 17.69
C ASP A 447 35.40 -9.67 17.08
N ILE A 448 35.49 -9.09 15.88
CA ILE A 448 34.34 -8.59 15.12
C ILE A 448 33.36 -9.73 14.78
N LEU A 449 33.87 -10.83 14.21
CA LEU A 449 33.04 -11.98 13.83
C LEU A 449 32.46 -12.70 15.06
N SER A 450 33.21 -12.78 16.16
CA SER A 450 32.71 -13.31 17.44
C SER A 450 31.58 -12.46 18.01
N GLY A 451 31.68 -11.12 17.87
CA GLY A 451 30.63 -10.18 18.26
C GLY A 451 29.35 -10.38 17.44
N LEU A 452 29.48 -10.46 16.12
CA LEU A 452 28.35 -10.75 15.21
C LEU A 452 27.67 -12.08 15.56
N ALA A 453 28.44 -13.17 15.64
CA ALA A 453 27.90 -14.51 15.90
C ALA A 453 27.17 -14.58 17.25
N ARG A 454 27.74 -13.97 18.29
CA ARG A 454 27.13 -13.90 19.63
C ARG A 454 25.76 -13.23 19.62
N GLU A 455 25.63 -12.08 18.94
CA GLU A 455 24.37 -11.35 18.85
C GLU A 455 23.35 -12.06 17.95
N ALA A 456 23.80 -12.65 16.84
CA ALA A 456 22.98 -13.48 15.96
C ALA A 456 22.51 -14.78 16.62
N GLY A 457 23.23 -15.21 17.65
CA GLY A 457 22.85 -16.31 18.52
C GLY A 457 23.37 -17.68 18.07
N PHE A 458 24.38 -17.73 17.21
CA PHE A 458 25.03 -18.97 16.76
C PHE A 458 26.52 -19.01 17.12
N ASN A 459 27.10 -20.21 17.13
CA ASN A 459 28.56 -20.38 17.12
C ASN A 459 29.06 -20.45 15.67
N LEU A 460 30.25 -19.91 15.44
CA LEU A 460 30.85 -19.74 14.13
C LEU A 460 32.25 -20.37 14.12
N LYS A 461 32.49 -21.25 13.16
CA LYS A 461 33.81 -21.79 12.86
C LYS A 461 34.24 -21.37 11.45
N ILE A 462 35.47 -20.89 11.32
CA ILE A 462 36.06 -20.46 10.05
C ILE A 462 37.47 -21.05 9.93
N ASP A 463 37.74 -21.71 8.81
CA ASP A 463 39.08 -22.08 8.38
C ASP A 463 39.35 -21.39 7.04
N PHE A 464 40.36 -20.52 6.99
CA PHE A 464 40.72 -19.77 5.78
C PHE A 464 42.19 -19.95 5.45
N ASN A 465 42.49 -20.24 4.18
CA ASN A 465 43.84 -20.48 3.70
C ASN A 465 44.10 -19.68 2.42
N ALA A 466 45.11 -18.79 2.46
CA ALA A 466 45.59 -18.07 1.29
C ALA A 466 47.07 -17.65 1.47
N THR A 467 47.98 -18.41 0.86
CA THR A 467 49.44 -18.31 1.14
C THR A 467 50.27 -17.75 -0.01
N LYS A 468 49.71 -17.61 -1.23
CA LYS A 468 50.47 -17.21 -2.42
C LYS A 468 50.41 -15.72 -2.72
N LEU A 469 49.22 -15.15 -2.81
CA LEU A 469 48.93 -13.72 -2.99
C LEU A 469 47.51 -13.51 -2.46
N SER A 470 47.35 -12.88 -1.31
CA SER A 470 46.02 -12.55 -0.80
C SER A 470 46.07 -11.18 -0.15
N SER A 471 45.11 -10.34 -0.48
CA SER A 471 44.86 -9.07 0.19
C SER A 471 43.77 -9.30 1.25
N SER A 472 43.68 -8.40 2.24
CA SER A 472 42.68 -8.48 3.30
C SER A 472 41.25 -8.42 2.75
N HIS A 473 40.99 -7.69 1.66
CA HIS A 473 39.68 -7.67 0.99
C HIS A 473 39.21 -9.08 0.58
N VAL A 474 40.07 -9.89 -0.05
CA VAL A 474 39.74 -11.26 -0.48
C VAL A 474 39.34 -12.11 0.72
N VAL A 475 40.02 -11.93 1.85
CA VAL A 475 39.71 -12.66 3.08
C VAL A 475 38.31 -12.31 3.57
N LEU A 476 37.98 -11.02 3.66
CA LEU A 476 36.72 -10.56 4.21
C LEU A 476 35.54 -10.82 3.26
N GLU A 477 35.71 -10.58 1.96
CA GLU A 477 34.72 -10.85 0.92
C GLU A 477 34.34 -12.33 0.90
N ASP A 478 35.32 -13.24 0.78
CA ASP A 478 35.06 -14.67 0.66
C ASP A 478 34.45 -15.28 1.93
N ILE A 479 34.87 -14.80 3.11
CA ILE A 479 34.22 -15.19 4.37
C ILE A 479 32.77 -14.71 4.39
N GLY A 480 32.50 -13.46 3.97
CA GLY A 480 31.15 -12.92 3.85
C GLY A 480 30.27 -13.77 2.94
N ILE A 481 30.75 -14.06 1.72
CA ILE A 481 30.05 -14.90 0.73
C ILE A 481 29.72 -16.26 1.31
N VAL A 482 30.72 -16.96 1.87
CA VAL A 482 30.53 -18.34 2.33
C VAL A 482 29.67 -18.41 3.58
N LEU A 483 29.82 -17.46 4.52
CA LEU A 483 28.90 -17.32 5.64
C LEU A 483 27.46 -17.09 5.16
N GLY A 484 27.26 -16.20 4.19
CA GLY A 484 25.95 -15.93 3.60
C GLY A 484 25.33 -17.18 2.97
N ILE A 485 26.11 -17.97 2.22
CA ILE A 485 25.65 -19.24 1.62
C ILE A 485 25.20 -20.23 2.70
N VAL A 486 25.99 -20.39 3.76
CA VAL A 486 25.65 -21.28 4.88
C VAL A 486 24.35 -20.81 5.55
N LEU A 487 24.24 -19.52 5.84
CA LEU A 487 23.04 -18.92 6.42
C LEU A 487 21.82 -19.11 5.50
N LYS A 488 21.95 -18.93 4.19
CA LYS A 488 20.86 -19.15 3.22
C LYS A 488 20.35 -20.59 3.27
N LYS A 489 21.25 -21.57 3.30
CA LYS A 489 20.89 -23.01 3.41
C LYS A 489 20.09 -23.29 4.68
N ILE A 490 20.57 -22.77 5.83
CA ILE A 490 19.87 -22.93 7.10
C ILE A 490 18.49 -22.26 7.00
N LEU A 491 18.42 -21.01 6.52
CA LEU A 491 17.18 -20.26 6.40
C LEU A 491 16.12 -20.99 5.56
N VAL A 492 16.50 -21.49 4.38
CA VAL A 492 15.60 -22.26 3.49
C VAL A 492 15.05 -23.48 4.21
N PHE A 493 15.91 -24.24 4.90
CA PHE A 493 15.45 -25.37 5.70
C PHE A 493 14.45 -24.93 6.78
N ARG A 494 14.79 -23.89 7.56
CA ARG A 494 13.92 -23.39 8.63
C ARG A 494 12.55 -22.96 8.08
N MET A 495 12.56 -22.24 6.97
CA MET A 495 11.35 -21.77 6.28
C MET A 495 10.41 -22.94 5.93
N GLU A 496 10.94 -24.02 5.37
CA GLU A 496 10.14 -25.18 4.96
C GLU A 496 9.54 -25.94 6.15
N HIS A 497 10.25 -26.01 7.28
CA HIS A 497 9.88 -26.91 8.38
C HIS A 497 9.09 -26.22 9.50
N TYR A 498 9.44 -24.99 9.86
CA TYR A 498 8.81 -24.26 10.97
C TYR A 498 8.55 -22.78 10.69
N GLY A 499 9.02 -22.26 9.55
CA GLY A 499 8.85 -20.88 9.15
C GLY A 499 9.77 -19.93 9.92
N VAL A 500 10.13 -18.81 9.29
CA VAL A 500 10.98 -17.77 9.89
C VAL A 500 10.53 -16.39 9.44
N ASN A 501 10.88 -15.34 10.18
CA ASN A 501 10.54 -13.96 9.84
C ASN A 501 11.18 -13.50 8.51
N ALA A 502 12.41 -13.96 8.23
CA ALA A 502 13.21 -13.64 7.04
C ALA A 502 13.52 -12.14 6.83
N CYS A 503 13.16 -11.30 7.78
CA CYS A 503 13.55 -9.90 7.88
C CYS A 503 13.76 -9.57 9.36
N GLY A 504 14.60 -8.59 9.65
CA GLY A 504 14.94 -8.21 11.00
C GLY A 504 15.70 -6.90 11.06
N SER A 505 15.71 -6.27 12.23
CA SER A 505 16.41 -5.03 12.46
C SER A 505 17.05 -4.99 13.84
N SER A 506 17.99 -4.08 14.04
CA SER A 506 18.64 -3.88 15.34
C SER A 506 17.85 -2.92 16.26
N ILE A 507 16.64 -2.51 15.87
CA ILE A 507 15.80 -1.57 16.63
C ILE A 507 14.72 -2.35 17.37
N PHE A 508 14.86 -2.48 18.69
CA PHE A 508 13.95 -3.28 19.52
C PHE A 508 13.17 -2.46 20.57
N THR A 509 13.62 -1.23 20.80
CA THR A 509 13.10 -0.36 21.85
C THR A 509 13.00 1.08 21.36
N GLU A 510 12.22 1.88 22.07
CA GLU A 510 12.18 3.33 21.89
C GLU A 510 13.57 3.97 22.12
N TYR A 511 14.38 3.40 23.01
CA TYR A 511 15.77 3.83 23.20
C TYR A 511 16.59 3.60 21.93
N SER A 512 16.61 2.39 21.37
CA SER A 512 17.36 2.11 20.13
C SER A 512 16.83 2.92 18.93
N PHE A 513 15.53 3.21 18.89
CA PHE A 513 14.93 4.07 17.86
C PHE A 513 15.48 5.50 17.95
N THR A 514 15.62 6.05 19.17
CA THR A 514 15.96 7.47 19.38
C THR A 514 17.44 7.76 19.67
N LYS A 515 18.19 6.81 20.25
CA LYS A 515 19.51 7.04 20.84
C LYS A 515 20.66 6.25 20.21
N ASP A 516 20.40 5.06 19.66
CA ASP A 516 21.49 4.26 19.09
C ASP A 516 22.07 4.97 17.85
N PRO A 517 23.40 5.17 17.77
CA PRO A 517 24.03 5.93 16.69
C PRO A 517 24.08 5.14 15.38
N ILE A 518 24.05 3.81 15.45
CA ILE A 518 24.04 2.92 14.29
C ILE A 518 22.88 1.95 14.45
N CYS A 519 22.12 1.73 13.39
CA CYS A 519 21.13 0.66 13.32
C CYS A 519 21.31 -0.11 12.02
N VAL A 520 21.07 -1.42 12.05
CA VAL A 520 21.19 -2.29 10.88
C VAL A 520 19.89 -3.04 10.70
N GLY A 521 19.44 -3.18 9.47
CA GLY A 521 18.37 -4.12 9.14
C GLY A 521 18.73 -4.99 7.96
N VAL A 522 18.10 -6.16 7.92
CA VAL A 522 18.35 -7.22 6.96
C VAL A 522 17.01 -7.73 6.46
N SER A 523 16.87 -7.88 5.15
CA SER A 523 15.71 -8.55 4.53
C SER A 523 16.18 -9.59 3.53
N VAL A 524 15.84 -10.87 3.75
CA VAL A 524 16.22 -11.97 2.87
C VAL A 524 15.08 -12.21 1.88
N GLU A 525 15.14 -11.57 0.72
CA GLU A 525 14.09 -11.65 -0.32
C GLU A 525 14.61 -12.11 -1.69
N GLY A 526 15.82 -12.69 -1.74
CA GLY A 526 16.41 -13.15 -2.99
C GLY A 526 16.99 -12.01 -3.84
N ARG A 527 17.35 -10.90 -3.20
CA ARG A 527 17.92 -9.72 -3.85
C ARG A 527 19.22 -9.36 -3.14
N LYS A 528 20.32 -9.23 -3.89
CA LYS A 528 21.56 -8.64 -3.38
C LYS A 528 21.40 -7.12 -3.42
N PHE A 529 21.36 -6.50 -2.26
CA PHE A 529 21.45 -5.05 -2.14
C PHE A 529 22.08 -4.71 -0.79
N TRP A 530 22.92 -3.69 -0.71
CA TRP A 530 23.24 -3.13 0.59
C TRP A 530 23.61 -1.67 0.46
N LYS A 531 23.43 -0.91 1.54
CA LYS A 531 23.72 0.52 1.57
C LYS A 531 23.95 1.04 2.98
N ILE A 532 24.85 2.01 3.09
CA ILE A 532 24.97 2.85 4.28
C ILE A 532 24.22 4.17 4.04
N VAL A 533 23.36 4.52 4.99
CA VAL A 533 22.52 5.73 4.99
C VAL A 533 22.98 6.64 6.12
N SER A 534 23.59 7.77 5.78
CA SER A 534 23.92 8.82 6.76
C SER A 534 22.75 9.75 6.97
N PHE A 535 22.46 10.11 8.23
CA PHE A 535 21.40 11.07 8.56
C PHE A 535 21.88 12.53 8.57
N ASP A 536 23.15 12.75 8.90
CA ASP A 536 23.70 14.09 9.14
C ASP A 536 24.63 14.56 8.01
N ASP A 537 25.30 13.62 7.33
CA ASP A 537 26.36 13.93 6.37
C ASP A 537 25.95 13.60 4.93
N SER A 538 26.60 14.26 3.96
CA SER A 538 26.56 13.81 2.57
C SER A 538 27.25 12.44 2.47
N PHE A 539 26.89 11.64 1.46
CA PHE A 539 27.54 10.34 1.25
C PHE A 539 29.04 10.47 0.95
N ASP A 540 29.45 11.54 0.28
CA ASP A 540 30.86 11.82 -0.01
C ASP A 540 31.66 12.15 1.25
N ASP A 541 31.06 12.88 2.19
CA ASP A 541 31.68 13.19 3.48
C ASP A 541 31.77 11.92 4.34
N LEU A 542 30.70 11.12 4.39
CA LEU A 542 30.72 9.84 5.08
C LEU A 542 31.81 8.91 4.52
N LYS A 543 31.95 8.83 3.19
CA LYS A 543 32.99 8.03 2.55
C LYS A 543 34.39 8.44 3.01
N LYS A 544 34.69 9.73 3.07
CA LYS A 544 35.99 10.24 3.50
C LYS A 544 36.22 10.06 5.01
N ASP A 545 35.19 10.23 5.82
CA ASP A 545 35.32 10.29 7.28
C ASP A 545 35.17 8.91 7.94
N PHE A 546 34.56 7.94 7.26
CA PHE A 546 34.21 6.64 7.85
C PHE A 546 34.67 5.41 7.05
N ILE A 547 34.70 5.48 5.72
CA ILE A 547 34.89 4.29 4.86
C ILE A 547 36.29 4.22 4.27
N ILE A 548 36.79 5.29 3.64
CA ILE A 548 38.03 5.25 2.85
C ILE A 548 39.22 5.69 3.69
N GLY A 549 40.26 4.86 3.74
CA GLY A 549 41.57 5.14 4.33
C GLY A 549 41.66 4.94 5.85
N HIS A 550 40.65 4.31 6.47
CA HIS A 550 40.56 4.20 7.93
C HIS A 550 40.96 2.82 8.43
N ASN A 551 41.98 2.80 9.30
CA ASN A 551 42.41 1.60 10.01
C ASN A 551 41.50 1.35 11.23
N VAL A 552 40.86 0.19 11.24
CA VAL A 552 39.96 -0.29 12.29
C VAL A 552 40.71 -1.35 13.09
N SER A 553 40.53 -1.35 14.40
CA SER A 553 41.15 -2.20 15.43
C SER A 553 42.06 -3.31 14.91
N ASN A 554 43.34 -3.23 15.28
CA ASN A 554 44.32 -4.29 15.12
C ASN A 554 44.51 -4.73 13.65
N GLY A 555 44.49 -3.79 12.70
CA GLY A 555 45.00 -4.01 11.35
C GLY A 555 43.96 -4.32 10.28
N LEU A 556 42.68 -4.07 10.55
CA LEU A 556 41.63 -4.12 9.53
C LEU A 556 41.48 -2.77 8.83
N PHE A 557 41.02 -2.79 7.59
CA PHE A 557 40.60 -1.59 6.88
C PHE A 557 39.09 -1.53 6.77
N SER A 558 38.55 -0.32 6.81
CA SER A 558 37.11 -0.09 6.70
C SER A 558 36.55 -0.58 5.37
N GLU A 559 37.33 -0.46 4.29
CA GLU A 559 36.98 -0.96 2.96
C GLU A 559 36.87 -2.49 2.93
N ASP A 560 37.77 -3.21 3.62
CA ASP A 560 37.66 -4.67 3.67
C ASP A 560 36.41 -5.12 4.46
N LEU A 561 36.02 -4.35 5.49
CA LEU A 561 34.80 -4.62 6.27
C LEU A 561 33.53 -4.34 5.44
N ASP A 562 33.60 -3.39 4.52
CA ASP A 562 32.59 -3.13 3.50
C ASP A 562 32.42 -4.32 2.56
N ASP A 563 33.53 -4.88 2.09
CA ASP A 563 33.56 -6.07 1.22
C ASP A 563 32.96 -7.30 1.91
N PHE A 564 33.14 -7.45 3.23
CA PHE A 564 32.45 -8.49 3.99
C PHE A 564 30.91 -8.33 3.92
N ILE A 565 30.40 -7.10 4.05
CA ILE A 565 28.95 -6.83 3.99
C ILE A 565 28.42 -7.14 2.59
N ASP A 566 29.13 -6.72 1.54
CA ASP A 566 28.77 -7.04 0.15
C ASP A 566 28.78 -8.56 -0.11
N GLY A 567 29.83 -9.23 0.37
CA GLY A 567 29.94 -10.69 0.30
C GLY A 567 28.80 -11.39 1.01
N LEU A 568 28.47 -10.97 2.24
CA LEU A 568 27.36 -11.51 3.01
C LEU A 568 26.01 -11.31 2.31
N ALA A 569 25.74 -10.10 1.82
CA ALA A 569 24.54 -9.78 1.06
C ALA A 569 24.41 -10.65 -0.20
N SER A 570 25.54 -10.90 -0.89
CA SER A 570 25.61 -11.78 -2.06
C SER A 570 25.30 -13.23 -1.69
N GLY A 571 26.01 -13.79 -0.71
CA GLY A 571 25.87 -15.19 -0.31
C GLY A 571 24.50 -15.52 0.28
N LEU A 572 23.95 -14.62 1.09
CA LEU A 572 22.63 -14.77 1.70
C LEU A 572 21.49 -14.38 0.74
N SER A 573 21.80 -13.66 -0.34
CA SER A 573 20.83 -13.08 -1.27
C SER A 573 19.84 -12.16 -0.54
N CYS A 574 20.39 -11.21 0.23
CA CYS A 574 19.62 -10.31 1.08
C CYS A 574 19.94 -8.83 0.83
N SER A 575 19.00 -7.99 1.26
CA SER A 575 19.16 -6.55 1.40
C SER A 575 19.68 -6.22 2.79
N ILE A 576 20.75 -5.42 2.89
CA ILE A 576 21.29 -4.93 4.18
C ILE A 576 21.28 -3.40 4.18
N MET A 577 20.59 -2.80 5.15
CA MET A 577 20.56 -1.34 5.31
C MET A 577 21.24 -0.95 6.61
N ILE A 578 22.24 -0.08 6.54
CA ILE A 578 23.01 0.40 7.69
C ILE A 578 22.73 1.90 7.88
N HIS A 579 22.00 2.27 8.91
CA HIS A 579 21.74 3.66 9.25
C HIS A 579 22.81 4.18 10.21
N ILE A 580 23.53 5.22 9.81
CA ILE A 580 24.44 5.98 10.66
C ILE A 580 23.73 7.28 11.04
N LYS A 581 23.18 7.29 12.26
CA LYS A 581 22.33 8.39 12.76
C LYS A 581 23.12 9.59 13.27
N LYS A 582 24.39 9.36 13.64
CA LYS A 582 25.30 10.36 14.21
C LYS A 582 26.72 9.98 13.83
N ARG A 583 27.58 10.99 13.65
CA ARG A 583 29.03 10.79 13.47
C ARG A 583 29.61 9.97 14.62
N ILE A 584 30.42 8.99 14.26
CA ILE A 584 31.10 8.07 15.17
C ILE A 584 32.45 7.70 14.56
N ASN A 585 33.45 7.49 15.43
CA ASN A 585 34.77 7.04 15.01
C ASN A 585 34.65 5.68 14.28
N PRO A 586 35.39 5.46 13.16
CA PRO A 586 35.34 4.21 12.39
C PRO A 586 35.52 2.96 13.24
N ASP A 587 36.42 3.00 14.23
CA ASP A 587 36.73 1.83 15.05
C ASP A 587 35.54 1.35 15.89
N ASP A 588 34.85 2.27 16.55
CA ASP A 588 33.63 1.94 17.31
C ASP A 588 32.45 1.68 16.37
N GLY A 589 32.37 2.43 15.27
CA GLY A 589 31.29 2.33 14.30
C GLY A 589 31.21 0.94 13.67
N TRP A 590 32.31 0.40 13.15
CA TRP A 590 32.32 -0.93 12.54
C TRP A 590 32.02 -2.04 13.55
N LYS A 591 32.53 -1.95 14.78
CA LYS A 591 32.16 -2.89 15.86
C LYS A 591 30.65 -2.86 16.12
N MET A 592 30.05 -1.67 16.13
CA MET A 592 28.60 -1.50 16.30
C MET A 592 27.81 -2.02 15.10
N ILE A 593 28.28 -1.81 13.86
CA ILE A 593 27.66 -2.34 12.64
C ILE A 593 27.56 -3.85 12.73
N PHE A 594 28.67 -4.56 12.98
CA PHE A 594 28.68 -6.02 13.04
C PHE A 594 27.85 -6.58 14.20
N LYS A 595 27.89 -5.90 15.37
CA LYS A 595 27.03 -6.25 16.51
C LYS A 595 25.56 -6.14 16.15
N ASN A 596 25.15 -5.03 15.53
CA ASN A 596 23.77 -4.76 15.16
C ASN A 596 23.30 -5.59 13.97
N LEU A 597 24.19 -5.91 13.03
CA LEU A 597 23.96 -6.89 11.98
C LEU A 597 23.65 -8.27 12.59
N GLY A 598 24.41 -8.68 13.61
CA GLY A 598 24.11 -9.90 14.36
C GLY A 598 22.71 -9.86 14.97
N LYS A 599 22.33 -8.76 15.64
CA LYS A 599 20.96 -8.61 16.17
C LYS A 599 19.87 -8.68 15.10
N ALA A 600 20.08 -8.05 13.95
CA ALA A 600 19.13 -8.11 12.83
C ALA A 600 19.02 -9.53 12.27
N LEU A 601 20.15 -10.24 12.11
CA LEU A 601 20.18 -11.65 11.70
C LEU A 601 19.47 -12.55 12.71
N LYS A 602 19.55 -12.26 14.02
CA LYS A 602 18.79 -13.00 15.01
C LYS A 602 17.29 -12.96 14.71
N GLU A 603 16.74 -11.77 14.48
CA GLU A 603 15.31 -11.59 14.15
C GLU A 603 14.94 -12.20 12.80
N VAL A 604 15.82 -12.11 11.77
CA VAL A 604 15.63 -12.80 10.47
C VAL A 604 15.39 -14.29 10.65
N PHE A 605 16.15 -14.93 11.55
CA PHE A 605 16.14 -16.37 11.80
C PHE A 605 15.18 -16.79 12.92
N GLU A 606 14.45 -15.86 13.54
CA GLU A 606 13.42 -16.17 14.52
C GLU A 606 12.29 -16.96 13.87
N GLU A 607 11.86 -17.99 14.60
CA GLU A 607 10.81 -18.91 14.19
C GLU A 607 9.46 -18.22 14.07
N ASN A 608 8.76 -18.51 12.98
CA ASN A 608 7.44 -17.96 12.70
C ASN A 608 6.56 -19.03 12.06
N SER A 609 5.75 -19.69 12.87
CA SER A 609 4.87 -20.78 12.45
C SER A 609 3.82 -20.39 11.42
N TYR A 610 3.48 -19.10 11.31
CA TYR A 610 2.57 -18.60 10.27
C TYR A 610 3.24 -18.50 8.89
N ARG A 611 4.56 -18.67 8.83
CA ARG A 611 5.37 -18.65 7.61
C ARG A 611 5.91 -20.02 7.19
N ILE A 612 5.39 -21.12 7.75
CA ILE A 612 5.78 -22.48 7.33
C ILE A 612 5.54 -22.64 5.83
N GLY A 613 6.60 -22.92 5.08
CA GLY A 613 6.56 -23.10 3.62
C GLY A 613 6.24 -21.82 2.84
N VAL A 614 6.32 -20.63 3.46
CA VAL A 614 6.04 -19.34 2.83
C VAL A 614 7.34 -18.63 2.48
N PRO A 615 7.62 -18.36 1.19
CA PRO A 615 8.75 -17.54 0.80
C PRO A 615 8.64 -16.10 1.35
N PRO A 616 9.76 -15.41 1.59
CA PRO A 616 9.79 -14.20 2.42
C PRO A 616 9.41 -12.91 1.69
N GLY A 617 9.54 -12.86 0.36
CA GLY A 617 9.17 -11.71 -0.47
C GLY A 617 7.70 -11.76 -0.91
N VAL A 618 7.07 -10.59 -1.10
CA VAL A 618 5.64 -10.42 -1.46
C VAL A 618 5.22 -11.19 -2.72
N LYS A 619 6.17 -11.43 -3.63
CA LYS A 619 5.99 -12.25 -4.84
C LYS A 619 5.94 -13.77 -4.56
N ALA A 620 6.07 -14.19 -3.30
CA ALA A 620 6.15 -15.58 -2.87
C ALA A 620 7.26 -16.37 -3.56
N THR A 621 8.43 -15.74 -3.78
CA THR A 621 9.60 -16.39 -4.36
C THR A 621 10.87 -16.09 -3.57
N LEU A 622 11.83 -17.01 -3.63
CA LEU A 622 13.20 -16.85 -3.17
C LEU A 622 14.07 -17.58 -4.19
N ASN A 623 14.78 -16.83 -5.04
CA ASN A 623 15.65 -17.39 -6.08
C ASN A 623 17.05 -17.72 -5.55
#